data_AF-A0AA43FTK3-F1
#
_entry.id   AF-A0AA43FTK3-F1
#
_cell.length_a   1.000
_cell.length_b   1.000
_cell.length_c   1.000
_cell.angle_alpha   90.00
_cell.angle_beta   90.00
_cell.angle_gamma   90.00
#
_symmetry.space_group_name_H-M   'P 1'
#
loop_
_entity.id
_entity.type
_entity.pdbx_description
1 polymer ?
#
loop_
_entity_poly.entity_id
_entity_poly.type
_entity_poly.pdbx_seq_one_letter_code
_entity_poly.pdbx_strand_id
1 'polypeptide(L)'
;MAQKTTRFNIQLDERHAMKLHELAERTHVNPGTLARSLLSTALEQAAPHPASIIELLDAIPGAFERARQGLLETHAGKGIPLDEF
;
A
#
# COMPACT_ATOMS: atom_id res chain seq x y z
N MET A 1 14.93 15.58 -0.34
CA MET A 1 14.15 15.81 0.90
C MET A 1 14.55 14.75 1.91
N ALA A 2 14.92 15.11 3.14
CA ALA A 2 15.35 14.13 4.14
C ALA A 2 14.17 13.21 4.50
N GLN A 3 14.33 11.91 4.28
CA GLN A 3 13.28 10.94 4.56
C GLN A 3 13.04 10.88 6.07
N LYS A 4 11.82 11.20 6.50
CA LYS A 4 11.47 11.26 7.93
C LYS A 4 11.39 9.85 8.50
N THR A 5 12.47 9.36 9.10
CA THR A 5 12.52 8.04 9.73
C THR A 5 11.72 8.05 11.03
N THR A 6 10.71 7.18 11.13
CA THR A 6 9.91 6.98 12.35
C THR A 6 10.28 5.65 12.99
N ARG A 7 10.54 5.64 14.30
CA ARG A 7 10.91 4.43 15.05
C ARG A 7 9.68 3.84 15.74
N PHE A 8 9.45 2.55 15.55
CA PHE A 8 8.42 1.79 16.24
C PHE A 8 9.07 0.67 17.06
N ASN A 9 8.57 0.45 18.28
CA ASN A 9 8.90 -0.71 19.10
C ASN A 9 7.71 -1.66 19.07
N ILE A 10 7.98 -2.93 18.78
CA ILE A 10 6.94 -3.96 18.63
C ILE A 10 7.24 -5.05 19.65
N GLN A 11 6.22 -5.42 20.41
CA GLN A 11 6.26 -6.59 21.27
C GLN A 11 5.51 -7.72 20.58
N LEU A 12 6.13 -8.89 20.55
CA LEU A 12 5.52 -10.12 20.06
C LEU A 12 5.17 -11.00 21.25
N ASP A 13 4.06 -11.71 21.16
CA ASP A 13 3.83 -12.84 22.05
C ASP A 13 4.85 -13.95 21.77
N GLU A 14 4.93 -14.90 22.71
CA GLU A 14 5.90 -16.00 22.68
C GLU A 14 5.83 -16.81 21.38
N ARG A 15 4.61 -17.10 20.89
CA ARG A 15 4.41 -17.88 19.67
C ARG A 15 4.98 -17.18 18.44
N HIS A 16 4.70 -15.89 18.28
CA HIS A 16 5.21 -15.12 17.14
C HIS A 16 6.71 -14.85 17.25
N ALA A 17 7.24 -14.65 18.47
CA ALA A 17 8.67 -14.49 18.70
C ALA A 17 9.45 -15.77 18.33
N MET A 18 8.96 -16.94 18.74
CA MET A 18 9.54 -18.23 18.35
C MET A 18 9.54 -18.43 16.84
N LYS A 19 8.40 -18.16 16.17
CA LYS A 19 8.29 -18.30 14.72
C LYS A 19 9.25 -17.37 13.97
N LEU A 20 9.42 -16.14 14.46
CA LEU A 20 10.39 -15.18 13.90
C LEU A 20 11.82 -15.69 14.05
N HIS A 21 12.18 -16.23 15.22
CA HIS A 21 13.52 -16.79 15.45
C HIS A 21 13.79 -18.00 14.56
N GLU A 22 12.87 -18.95 14.45
CA GLU A 22 13.02 -20.12 13.58
C GLU A 22 13.24 -19.71 12.12
N LEU A 23 12.48 -18.71 11.64
CA LEU A 23 12.62 -18.22 10.28
C LEU A 23 13.94 -17.46 10.07
N ALA A 24 14.38 -16.68 11.06
CA ALA A 24 15.65 -15.98 11.06
C ALA A 24 16.84 -16.95 10.97
N GLU A 25 16.82 -18.02 11.76
CA GLU A 25 17.83 -19.09 11.74
C GLU A 25 17.90 -19.77 10.37
N ARG A 26 16.75 -20.18 9.81
CA ARG A 26 16.67 -20.83 8.50
C ARG A 26 17.15 -19.96 7.34
N THR A 27 17.07 -18.64 7.50
CA THR A 27 17.49 -17.68 6.47
C THR A 27 18.88 -17.09 6.73
N HIS A 28 19.51 -17.43 7.87
CA HIS A 28 20.76 -16.84 8.34
C HIS A 28 20.72 -15.29 8.42
N VAL A 29 19.56 -14.73 8.79
CA VAL A 29 19.34 -13.28 8.92
C VAL A 29 19.08 -12.93 10.37
N ASN A 30 19.54 -11.76 10.81
CA ASN A 30 19.21 -11.26 12.15
C ASN A 30 17.68 -11.12 12.33
N PRO A 31 17.08 -11.60 13.43
CA PRO A 31 15.64 -11.53 13.66
C PRO A 31 15.04 -10.12 13.52
N GLY A 32 15.76 -9.08 13.96
CA GLY A 32 15.30 -7.69 13.85
C GLY A 32 15.30 -7.18 12.40
N THR A 33 16.25 -7.64 11.58
CA THR A 33 16.27 -7.34 10.14
C THR A 33 15.12 -8.04 9.43
N LEU A 34 14.92 -9.34 9.71
CA LEU A 34 13.82 -10.10 9.13
C LEU A 34 12.46 -9.53 9.52
N ALA A 35 12.26 -9.17 10.79
CA ALA A 35 11.03 -8.53 11.26
C ALA A 35 10.73 -7.23 10.53
N ARG A 36 11.74 -6.40 10.27
CA ARG A 36 11.59 -5.16 9.52
C ARG A 36 11.13 -5.42 8.09
N SER A 37 11.77 -6.36 7.39
CA SER A 37 11.40 -6.72 6.02
C SER A 37 9.97 -7.26 5.96
N LEU A 38 9.62 -8.17 6.87
CA LEU A 38 8.26 -8.74 6.95
C LEU A 38 7.21 -7.65 7.22
N LEU A 39 7.49 -6.71 8.12
CA LEU A 39 6.59 -5.59 8.40
C LEU A 39 6.43 -4.68 7.17
N SER A 40 7.52 -4.38 6.45
CA SER A 40 7.45 -3.58 5.22
C SER A 40 6.54 -4.23 4.18
N THR A 41 6.73 -5.53 3.94
CA THR A 41 5.90 -6.29 3.00
C THR A 41 4.44 -6.36 3.47
N ALA A 42 4.19 -6.55 4.76
CA ALA A 42 2.83 -6.54 5.30
C ALA A 42 2.14 -5.18 5.14
N LEU A 43 2.88 -4.08 5.31
CA LEU A 43 2.38 -2.72 5.07
C LEU A 43 2.08 -2.46 3.59
N GLU A 44 2.89 -3.00 2.68
CA GLU A 44 2.63 -2.92 1.23
C GLU A 44 1.38 -3.71 0.82
N GLN A 45 1.17 -4.88 1.45
CA GLN A 45 0.00 -5.74 1.21
C GLN A 45 -1.27 -5.26 1.88
N ALA A 46 -1.14 -4.50 2.98
CA ALA A 46 -2.24 -3.78 3.59
C ALA A 46 -2.61 -2.60 2.68
N ALA A 47 -3.31 -2.90 1.58
CA ALA A 47 -3.77 -1.91 0.61
C ALA A 47 -4.44 -0.73 1.33
N PRO A 48 -4.30 0.51 0.80
CA PRO A 48 -5.03 1.65 1.35
C PRO A 48 -6.52 1.30 1.39
N HIS A 49 -7.13 1.53 2.55
CA HIS A 49 -8.55 1.27 2.74
C HIS A 49 -9.33 1.99 1.62
N PRO A 50 -10.41 1.41 1.05
CA PRO A 50 -11.23 2.11 0.06
C PRO A 50 -11.64 3.53 0.48
N ALA A 51 -11.84 3.76 1.77
CA ALA A 51 -12.05 5.08 2.36
C ALA A 51 -10.88 6.05 2.12
N SER A 52 -9.63 5.59 2.22
CA SER A 52 -8.42 6.37 1.94
C SER A 52 -8.27 6.72 0.45
N ILE A 53 -8.76 5.87 -0.45
CA ILE A 53 -8.80 6.18 -1.89
C ILE A 53 -9.85 7.26 -2.17
N ILE A 54 -11.04 7.15 -1.56
CA ILE A 54 -12.08 8.17 -1.67
C ILE A 54 -11.60 9.51 -1.13
N GLU A 55 -11.00 9.54 0.06
CA GLU A 55 -10.41 10.76 0.64
C GLU A 55 -9.35 11.39 -0.26
N LEU A 56 -8.51 10.57 -0.90
CA LEU A 56 -7.50 11.05 -1.84
C LEU A 56 -8.12 11.62 -3.13
N LEU A 57 -9.18 10.99 -3.65
CA LEU A 57 -9.91 11.48 -4.82
C LEU A 57 -10.68 12.77 -4.49
N ASP A 58 -11.32 12.84 -3.33
CA ASP A 58 -12.05 14.02 -2.84
C ASP A 58 -11.11 15.20 -2.54
N ALA A 59 -9.86 14.92 -2.18
CA ALA A 59 -8.83 15.94 -2.00
C ALA A 59 -8.36 16.58 -3.33
N ILE A 60 -8.67 15.99 -4.49
CA ILE A 60 -8.33 16.55 -5.80
C ILE A 60 -9.48 17.46 -6.26
N PRO A 61 -9.29 18.79 -6.34
CA PRO A 61 -10.36 19.70 -6.74
C PRO A 61 -10.95 19.34 -8.10
N GLY A 62 -12.27 19.19 -8.15
CA GLY A 62 -13.02 18.87 -9.38
C GLY A 62 -12.86 17.43 -9.88
N ALA A 63 -12.30 16.51 -9.09
CA ALA A 63 -12.09 15.12 -9.52
C ALA A 63 -13.41 14.40 -9.84
N PHE A 64 -14.44 14.63 -9.03
CA PHE A 64 -15.77 14.06 -9.24
C PHE A 64 -16.38 14.54 -10.56
N GLU A 65 -16.33 15.84 -10.83
CA GLU A 65 -16.87 16.47 -12.03
C GLU A 65 -16.15 15.99 -13.29
N ARG A 66 -14.81 15.86 -13.21
CA ARG A 66 -14.01 15.31 -14.30
C ARG A 66 -14.31 13.84 -14.55
N ALA A 67 -14.48 13.03 -13.50
CA ALA A 67 -14.85 11.62 -13.63
C ALA A 67 -16.24 11.47 -14.27
N ARG A 68 -17.21 12.29 -13.85
CA ARG A 68 -18.55 12.33 -14.45
C ARG A 68 -18.51 12.77 -15.91
N GLN A 69 -17.68 13.75 -16.24
CA GLN A 69 -17.50 14.21 -17.61
C GLN A 69 -16.89 13.12 -18.50
N GLY A 70 -15.89 12.39 -18.00
CA GLY A 70 -15.29 11.25 -18.70
C GLY A 70 -16.31 10.16 -19.03
N LEU A 71 -17.21 9.83 -18.09
CA LEU A 71 -18.31 8.88 -18.35
C LEU A 71 -19.21 9.35 -19.51
N LEU A 72 -19.57 10.63 -19.54
CA LEU A 72 -20.38 11.20 -20.62
C LEU A 72 -19.64 11.17 -21.96
N GLU A 73 -18.34 11.44 -21.96
CA GLU A 73 -17.49 11.41 -23.15
C GLU A 73 -17.32 9.99 -23.69
N THR A 74 -17.12 8.99 -22.82
CA THR A 74 -17.10 7.58 -23.19
C THR A 74 -18.42 7.14 -23.80
N HIS A 75 -19.55 7.51 -23.19
CA HIS A 75 -20.88 7.22 -23.76
C HIS A 75 -21.10 7.91 -25.11
N ALA A 76 -20.51 9.09 -25.31
CA ALA A 76 -20.53 9.80 -26.58
C ALA A 76 -19.50 9.27 -27.61
N GLY A 77 -18.77 8.19 -27.30
CA GLY A 77 -17.79 7.58 -28.19
C GLY A 77 -16.50 8.39 -28.36
N LYS A 78 -16.20 9.33 -27.44
CA LYS A 78 -15.02 10.21 -27.51
C LYS A 78 -13.77 9.62 -26.83
N GLY A 79 -13.76 8.31 -26.59
CA GLY A 79 -12.60 7.60 -26.05
C GLY A 79 -11.80 6.89 -27.15
N ILE A 80 -10.57 6.50 -26.82
CA ILE A 80 -9.77 5.57 -27.62
C ILE A 80 -9.74 4.20 -26.91
N PRO A 81 -9.90 3.08 -27.64
CA PRO A 81 -9.74 1.74 -27.08
C PRO A 81 -8.35 1.58 -26.45
N LEU A 82 -8.28 0.84 -25.34
CA LEU A 82 -7.04 0.68 -24.57
C LEU A 82 -5.98 -0.15 -25.33
N ASP A 83 -6.43 -1.00 -26.24
CA ASP A 83 -5.63 -1.81 -27.15
C ASP A 83 -5.06 -1.03 -28.35
N GLU A 84 -5.47 0.22 -28.52
CA GLU A 84 -4.94 1.14 -29.54
C GLU A 84 -3.85 2.09 -28.98
N PHE A 85 -3.39 1.88 -27.74
CA PHE A 85 -2.30 2.61 -27.08
C PHE A 85 -0.92 1.95 -27.22
#